data_AF-A0A963YRS3-F1
#
_entry.id   AF-A0A963YRS3-F1
#
_cell.length_a   1.000
_cell.length_b   1.000
_cell.length_c   1.000
_cell.angle_alpha   90.00
_cell.angle_beta   90.00
_cell.angle_gamma   90.00
#
_symmetry.space_group_name_H-M   'P 1'
#
loop_
_entity.id
_entity.type
_entity.pdbx_description
1 polymer ?
#
loop_
_entity_poly.entity_id
_entity_poly.type
_entity_poly.pdbx_seq_one_letter_code
_entity_poly.pdbx_strand_id
1 'polypeptide(L)'
;MSDIMTVNGGSIPSNFSAGFAQTAFLSFFNPSTIVTQISGAGSFVVNDGTFPSPTAIMASEVAVTLSGANAIAITGASDTVTAGGSSPYQAFLNGGGSNVLNTGSGQSTVFASSGSATINAGAGSTTVEGSSGSLAFNGGSSSNDLVFAGSGFASMDGGSGGNDTLVGGSFATFINLSGASQDDFAVAGTGITVIDASQTTGGLTISTNPSGVGVLSAIMGSGADTFVGGGTTHTVVQGGSGADVFLFLSNGLPGADTILGFSAKDNIGFEPGLTIKGEAVGTMGDVITLSDGTTITLSGVDHKLFS
;
A
#
# COMPACT_ATOMS: atom_id res chain seq x y z
N MET A 1 -14.62 6.05 34.10
CA MET A 1 -15.92 6.13 33.41
C MET A 1 -15.60 6.57 31.99
N SER A 2 -16.02 5.83 30.98
CA SER A 2 -15.88 6.25 29.60
C SER A 2 -16.91 7.35 29.35
N ASP A 3 -16.52 8.61 29.48
CA ASP A 3 -17.37 9.73 29.08
C ASP A 3 -17.50 9.69 27.55
N ILE A 4 -18.68 9.27 27.07
CA ILE A 4 -19.06 9.40 25.67
C ILE A 4 -19.64 10.81 25.51
N MET A 5 -18.88 11.71 24.91
CA MET A 5 -19.36 13.06 24.62
C MET A 5 -19.91 13.11 23.19
N THR A 6 -21.21 13.36 23.05
CA THR A 6 -21.84 13.61 21.75
C THR A 6 -21.82 15.09 21.43
N VAL A 7 -21.14 15.47 20.34
CA VAL A 7 -21.15 16.85 19.82
C VAL A 7 -22.17 16.90 18.67
N ASN A 8 -23.31 17.55 18.94
CA ASN A 8 -24.34 17.85 17.94
C ASN A 8 -24.35 19.37 17.70
N GLY A 9 -24.47 19.80 16.44
CA GLY A 9 -24.33 21.19 15.99
C GLY A 9 -24.76 22.28 16.98
N GLY A 10 -23.78 23.11 17.39
CA GLY A 10 -23.93 24.14 18.41
C GLY A 10 -22.57 24.60 18.95
N SER A 11 -22.53 25.77 19.59
CA SER A 11 -21.30 26.43 20.07
C SER A 11 -20.31 25.49 20.74
N ILE A 12 -19.04 25.61 20.33
CA ILE A 12 -17.87 24.91 20.86
C ILE A 12 -17.90 24.91 22.41
N PRO A 13 -17.96 23.74 23.07
CA PRO A 13 -17.96 23.64 24.53
C PRO A 13 -16.69 24.27 25.14
N SER A 14 -16.78 24.86 26.33
CA SER A 14 -15.69 25.68 26.93
C SER A 14 -14.39 24.92 27.25
N ASN A 15 -14.37 23.59 27.10
CA ASN A 15 -13.18 22.73 27.21
C ASN A 15 -12.45 22.53 25.87
N PHE A 16 -12.92 23.12 24.78
CA PHE A 16 -12.22 23.17 23.49
C PHE A 16 -11.39 24.47 23.44
N SER A 17 -10.08 24.33 23.18
CA SER A 17 -9.22 25.49 22.94
C SER A 17 -9.00 25.66 21.43
N ALA A 18 -9.30 26.84 20.88
CA ALA A 18 -8.83 27.20 19.56
C ALA A 18 -7.36 27.63 19.68
N GLY A 19 -6.45 26.66 19.77
CA GLY A 19 -5.04 26.94 19.95
C GLY A 19 -4.19 25.80 19.44
N PHE A 20 -3.70 25.94 18.20
CA PHE A 20 -2.31 25.73 17.80
C PHE A 20 -2.22 25.81 16.27
N ALA A 21 -1.29 26.64 15.78
CA ALA A 21 -0.97 26.75 14.37
C ALA A 21 0.12 25.73 14.02
N GLN A 22 -0.22 24.69 13.25
CA GLN A 22 0.75 24.12 12.33
C GLN A 22 0.36 24.58 10.93
N THR A 23 1.22 25.40 10.32
CA THR A 23 1.04 26.00 9.00
C THR A 23 0.80 24.95 7.90
N ALA A 24 1.18 23.69 8.13
CA ALA A 24 0.89 22.56 7.26
C ALA A 24 -0.59 22.12 7.31
N PHE A 25 -1.23 22.09 8.49
CA PHE A 25 -2.62 21.62 8.63
C PHE A 25 -3.62 22.51 7.89
N LEU A 26 -3.42 23.84 7.91
CA LEU A 26 -4.28 24.79 7.19
C LEU A 26 -4.05 24.82 5.67
N SER A 27 -2.89 24.37 5.16
CA SER A 27 -2.63 24.31 3.72
C SER A 27 -3.30 23.12 3.02
N PHE A 28 -3.72 22.10 3.77
CA PHE A 28 -4.42 20.94 3.21
C PHE A 28 -5.93 21.16 3.08
N PHE A 29 -6.48 22.13 3.81
CA PHE A 29 -7.91 22.40 3.84
C PHE A 29 -8.24 23.70 3.10
N ASN A 30 -9.43 23.76 2.50
CA ASN A 30 -9.94 24.99 1.93
C ASN A 30 -9.96 26.08 3.03
N PRO A 31 -9.55 27.33 2.76
CA PRO A 31 -9.60 28.42 3.74
C PRO A 31 -10.95 28.61 4.45
N SER A 32 -12.05 28.08 3.90
CA SER A 32 -13.39 28.07 4.51
C SER A 32 -13.64 26.94 5.52
N THR A 33 -12.63 26.11 5.85
CA THR A 33 -12.79 24.93 6.71
C THR A 33 -12.90 25.30 8.18
N ILE A 34 -13.94 24.79 8.86
CA ILE A 34 -14.10 24.96 10.32
C ILE A 34 -13.24 23.92 11.04
N VAL A 35 -12.35 24.36 11.94
CA VAL A 35 -11.49 23.48 12.74
C VAL A 35 -12.05 23.31 14.15
N THR A 36 -12.22 22.07 14.60
CA THR A 36 -12.70 21.70 15.93
C THR A 36 -11.62 20.87 16.67
N GLN A 37 -11.06 21.38 17.77
CA GLN A 37 -9.98 20.68 18.51
C GLN A 37 -10.52 19.89 19.72
N ILE A 38 -10.49 18.56 19.64
CA ILE A 38 -10.80 17.64 20.72
C ILE A 38 -9.50 17.29 21.46
N SER A 39 -9.47 17.45 22.78
CA SER A 39 -8.33 17.05 23.62
C SER A 39 -8.80 16.33 24.89
N GLY A 40 -8.01 15.36 25.35
CA GLY A 40 -8.24 14.59 26.58
C GLY A 40 -8.73 13.16 26.32
N ALA A 41 -8.35 12.25 27.22
CA ALA A 41 -8.72 10.84 27.12
C ALA A 41 -10.24 10.63 27.16
N GLY A 42 -10.81 9.95 26.16
CA GLY A 42 -12.25 9.68 26.11
C GLY A 42 -12.74 9.18 24.76
N SER A 43 -14.06 8.97 24.64
CA SER A 43 -14.72 8.63 23.39
C SER A 43 -15.65 9.77 22.96
N PHE A 44 -15.54 10.19 21.70
CA PHE A 44 -16.26 11.34 21.18
C PHE A 44 -17.01 10.92 19.93
N VAL A 45 -18.30 11.26 19.88
CA VAL A 45 -19.13 11.05 18.70
C VAL A 45 -19.44 12.42 18.12
N VAL A 46 -18.99 12.65 16.89
CA VAL A 46 -19.27 13.89 16.15
C VAL A 46 -20.28 13.56 15.05
N ASN A 47 -21.51 14.05 15.24
CA ASN A 47 -22.58 13.89 14.26
C ASN A 47 -22.65 15.13 13.37
N ASP A 48 -22.37 14.97 12.09
CA ASP A 48 -22.01 16.10 11.24
C ASP A 48 -23.19 16.87 10.64
N GLY A 49 -24.44 16.43 10.85
CA GLY A 49 -25.60 16.76 10.01
C GLY A 49 -25.95 18.24 9.81
N THR A 50 -25.17 19.17 10.34
CA THR A 50 -25.25 20.63 10.13
C THR A 50 -23.90 21.37 10.07
N PHE A 51 -22.74 20.69 10.08
CA PHE A 51 -21.47 21.41 9.92
C PHE A 51 -21.30 21.83 8.45
N PRO A 52 -20.97 23.10 8.15
CA PRO A 52 -20.67 23.47 6.77
C PRO A 52 -19.41 22.71 6.33
N SER A 53 -19.52 21.98 5.23
CA SER A 53 -18.39 21.35 4.58
C SER A 53 -17.37 22.42 4.14
N PRO A 54 -16.06 22.23 4.39
CA PRO A 54 -15.41 21.14 5.15
C PRO A 54 -15.28 21.46 6.65
N THR A 55 -15.34 20.44 7.50
CA THR A 55 -14.96 20.53 8.93
C THR A 55 -13.78 19.59 9.18
N ALA A 56 -12.75 20.08 9.86
CA ALA A 56 -11.57 19.32 10.25
C ALA A 56 -11.53 19.19 11.78
N ILE A 57 -11.37 17.97 12.28
CA ILE A 57 -11.25 17.69 13.71
C ILE A 57 -9.78 17.44 14.03
N MET A 58 -9.25 18.07 15.08
CA MET A 58 -7.92 17.76 15.63
C MET A 58 -8.14 16.95 16.90
N ALA A 59 -7.68 15.70 16.96
CA ALA A 59 -7.83 14.83 18.13
C ALA A 59 -6.46 14.34 18.65
N SER A 60 -6.37 14.07 19.96
CA SER A 60 -5.20 13.49 20.62
C SER A 60 -5.63 12.67 21.84
N GLU A 61 -5.28 11.37 21.86
CA GLU A 61 -5.63 10.37 22.88
C GLU A 61 -7.14 10.02 22.92
N VAL A 62 -7.74 9.81 21.75
CA VAL A 62 -9.20 9.77 21.59
C VAL A 62 -9.69 8.61 20.72
N ALA A 63 -10.85 8.06 21.09
CA ALA A 63 -11.70 7.30 20.17
C ALA A 63 -12.74 8.24 19.53
N VAL A 64 -12.60 8.57 18.23
CA VAL A 64 -13.53 9.47 17.51
C VAL A 64 -14.41 8.67 16.55
N THR A 65 -15.73 8.83 16.64
CA THR A 65 -16.68 8.36 15.62
C THR A 65 -17.25 9.55 14.87
N LEU A 66 -17.19 9.50 13.54
CA LEU A 66 -17.66 10.56 12.66
C LEU A 66 -18.86 10.06 11.85
N SER A 67 -20.03 10.70 12.02
CA SER A 67 -21.16 10.49 11.09
C SER A 67 -21.25 11.68 10.14
N GLY A 68 -20.40 11.67 9.10
CA GLY A 68 -20.45 12.57 7.95
C GLY A 68 -19.28 13.56 7.76
N ALA A 69 -18.47 13.81 8.80
CA ALA A 69 -17.34 14.74 8.68
C ALA A 69 -16.37 14.31 7.57
N ASN A 70 -16.13 15.21 6.60
CA ASN A 70 -15.32 14.92 5.41
C ASN A 70 -13.81 14.87 5.70
N ALA A 71 -13.35 15.31 6.89
CA ALA A 71 -11.94 15.26 7.23
C ALA A 71 -11.62 15.17 8.75
N ILE A 72 -10.52 14.49 9.09
CA ILE A 72 -9.90 14.51 10.43
C ILE A 72 -8.39 14.71 10.31
N ALA A 73 -7.78 15.34 11.31
CA ALA A 73 -6.39 15.12 11.65
C ALA A 73 -6.26 14.61 13.07
N ILE A 74 -5.43 13.58 13.21
CA ILE A 74 -5.02 13.05 14.49
C ILE A 74 -3.63 13.58 14.78
N THR A 75 -3.41 14.06 15.99
CA THR A 75 -2.13 14.54 16.51
C THR A 75 -1.89 13.93 17.88
N GLY A 76 -0.64 13.86 18.33
CA GLY A 76 -0.35 13.37 19.69
C GLY A 76 -0.05 11.87 19.75
N ALA A 77 -0.70 11.15 20.67
CA ALA A 77 -0.37 9.76 21.02
C ALA A 77 -1.18 8.74 20.18
N SER A 78 -1.51 7.59 20.75
CA SER A 78 -2.35 6.57 20.10
C SER A 78 -3.82 6.97 20.07
N ASP A 79 -4.42 6.94 18.89
CA ASP A 79 -5.84 7.26 18.68
C ASP A 79 -6.58 6.16 17.91
N THR A 80 -7.90 6.16 18.00
CA THR A 80 -8.78 5.31 17.17
C THR A 80 -9.86 6.15 16.53
N VAL A 81 -9.98 6.09 15.20
CA VAL A 81 -10.98 6.83 14.45
C VAL A 81 -11.84 5.87 13.64
N THR A 82 -13.14 6.12 13.65
CA THR A 82 -14.11 5.39 12.83
C THR A 82 -14.94 6.39 12.05
N ALA A 83 -14.76 6.42 10.72
CA ALA A 83 -15.64 7.11 9.81
C ALA A 83 -16.85 6.21 9.54
N GLY A 84 -18.04 6.64 9.99
CA GLY A 84 -19.28 5.87 9.94
C GLY A 84 -20.15 6.15 8.71
N GLY A 85 -19.60 6.72 7.65
CA GLY A 85 -20.36 7.22 6.49
C GLY A 85 -20.07 6.52 5.16
N SER A 86 -20.87 6.85 4.15
CA SER A 86 -20.63 6.53 2.73
C SER A 86 -20.07 7.70 1.93
N SER A 87 -19.89 8.86 2.56
CA SER A 87 -19.30 10.06 1.96
C SER A 87 -17.79 9.94 1.86
N PRO A 88 -17.15 10.64 0.90
CA PRO A 88 -15.69 10.70 0.84
C PRO A 88 -15.08 11.23 2.14
N TYR A 89 -13.93 10.68 2.52
CA TYR A 89 -13.31 10.93 3.81
C TYR A 89 -11.81 11.22 3.68
N GLN A 90 -11.31 12.22 4.40
CA GLN A 90 -9.88 12.54 4.44
C GLN A 90 -9.32 12.40 5.85
N ALA A 91 -8.22 11.68 6.01
CA ALA A 91 -7.56 11.54 7.31
C ALA A 91 -6.09 11.91 7.25
N PHE A 92 -5.65 12.64 8.26
CA PHE A 92 -4.25 13.00 8.45
C PHE A 92 -3.75 12.46 9.78
N LEU A 93 -2.97 11.37 9.76
CA LEU A 93 -2.44 10.74 10.97
C LEU A 93 -1.06 11.32 11.25
N ASN A 94 -1.03 12.38 12.04
CA ASN A 94 0.13 13.24 12.29
C ASN A 94 0.69 13.14 13.72
N GLY A 95 0.14 12.24 14.51
CA GLY A 95 0.65 11.92 15.84
C GLY A 95 1.78 10.90 15.80
N GLY A 96 2.52 10.80 16.91
CA GLY A 96 3.28 9.60 17.21
C GLY A 96 2.34 8.46 17.66
N GLY A 97 2.88 7.44 18.32
CA GLY A 97 2.07 6.32 18.83
C GLY A 97 1.52 5.40 17.74
N SER A 98 0.56 4.57 18.12
CA SER A 98 -0.14 3.61 17.25
C SER A 98 -1.59 4.05 17.04
N ASN A 99 -1.93 4.45 15.81
CA ASN A 99 -3.21 4.97 15.41
C ASN A 99 -4.01 3.91 14.64
N VAL A 100 -5.30 3.80 14.92
CA VAL A 100 -6.22 2.93 14.16
C VAL A 100 -7.24 3.80 13.45
N LEU A 101 -7.41 3.59 12.14
CA LEU A 101 -8.41 4.26 11.34
C LEU A 101 -9.28 3.24 10.61
N ASN A 102 -10.60 3.31 10.83
CA ASN A 102 -11.59 2.60 10.04
C ASN A 102 -12.27 3.61 9.10
N THR A 103 -12.08 3.46 7.79
CA THR A 103 -12.51 4.48 6.82
C THR A 103 -13.99 4.42 6.44
N GLY A 104 -14.66 3.31 6.74
CA GLY A 104 -16.07 3.13 6.41
C GLY A 104 -16.29 2.84 4.93
N SER A 105 -17.47 3.18 4.40
CA SER A 105 -17.93 2.74 3.07
C SER A 105 -17.71 3.76 1.92
N GLY A 106 -17.10 4.91 2.23
CA GLY A 106 -16.86 5.99 1.28
C GLY A 106 -15.40 6.03 0.81
N GLN A 107 -15.19 6.62 -0.37
CA GLN A 107 -13.83 6.82 -0.90
C GLN A 107 -12.97 7.62 0.08
N SER A 108 -11.78 7.13 0.37
CA SER A 108 -10.98 7.70 1.47
C SER A 108 -9.58 8.07 1.04
N THR A 109 -9.06 9.21 1.49
CA THR A 109 -7.65 9.59 1.34
C THR A 109 -7.02 9.69 2.72
N VAL A 110 -5.99 8.91 2.97
CA VAL A 110 -5.29 8.86 4.27
C VAL A 110 -3.83 9.20 4.05
N PHE A 111 -3.31 10.17 4.79
CA PHE A 111 -1.87 10.35 4.90
C PHE A 111 -1.43 9.90 6.28
N ALA A 112 -0.62 8.85 6.33
CA ALA A 112 -0.05 8.28 7.55
C ALA A 112 1.39 8.77 7.70
N SER A 113 1.60 9.89 8.40
CA SER A 113 2.86 10.61 8.32
C SER A 113 3.94 10.07 9.27
N SER A 114 3.59 9.84 10.53
CA SER A 114 4.51 9.36 11.57
C SER A 114 3.84 8.39 12.52
N GLY A 115 4.65 7.62 13.26
CA GLY A 115 4.13 6.61 14.17
C GLY A 115 3.66 5.35 13.45
N SER A 116 2.95 4.46 14.16
CA SER A 116 2.34 3.29 13.54
C SER A 116 0.90 3.60 13.17
N ALA A 117 0.47 3.23 11.97
CA ALA A 117 -0.91 3.37 11.52
C ALA A 117 -1.48 2.00 11.15
N THR A 118 -2.66 1.67 11.66
CA THR A 118 -3.50 0.57 11.17
C THR A 118 -4.69 1.18 10.47
N ILE A 119 -4.82 0.94 9.17
CA ILE A 119 -5.92 1.44 8.35
C ILE A 119 -6.73 0.24 7.90
N ASN A 120 -7.98 0.18 8.35
CA ASN A 120 -8.96 -0.78 7.88
C ASN A 120 -9.86 -0.06 6.88
N ALA A 121 -9.63 -0.34 5.60
CA ALA A 121 -10.50 0.11 4.54
C ALA A 121 -11.85 -0.62 4.65
N GLY A 122 -12.95 0.12 4.57
CA GLY A 122 -14.27 -0.51 4.39
C GLY A 122 -14.61 -0.62 2.91
N ALA A 123 -15.89 -0.57 2.57
CA ALA A 123 -16.28 -0.53 1.16
C ALA A 123 -15.81 0.79 0.49
N GLY A 124 -15.48 0.75 -0.79
CA GLY A 124 -15.04 1.94 -1.55
C GLY A 124 -13.54 2.22 -1.48
N SER A 125 -13.01 2.74 -2.58
CA SER A 125 -11.58 2.95 -2.81
C SER A 125 -10.91 3.83 -1.76
N THR A 126 -9.82 3.34 -1.19
CA THR A 126 -8.98 4.03 -0.22
C THR A 126 -7.59 4.27 -0.81
N THR A 127 -7.19 5.54 -0.87
CA THR A 127 -5.83 5.97 -1.17
C THR A 127 -5.08 6.22 0.13
N VAL A 128 -3.92 5.59 0.32
CA VAL A 128 -3.05 5.77 1.48
C VAL A 128 -1.66 6.19 1.03
N GLU A 129 -1.19 7.31 1.58
CA GLU A 129 0.21 7.72 1.50
C GLU A 129 0.86 7.56 2.89
N GLY A 130 1.63 6.50 3.06
CA GLY A 130 2.52 6.31 4.19
C GLY A 130 3.79 7.12 4.03
N SER A 131 4.31 7.65 5.15
CA SER A 131 5.58 8.38 5.17
C SER A 131 6.60 7.68 6.05
N SER A 132 6.62 7.95 7.35
CA SER A 132 7.55 7.35 8.30
C SER A 132 6.81 6.53 9.36
N GLY A 133 7.45 5.48 9.87
CA GLY A 133 6.83 4.55 10.83
C GLY A 133 6.06 3.42 10.16
N SER A 134 5.43 2.56 10.98
CA SER A 134 4.91 1.28 10.49
C SER A 134 3.48 1.41 9.95
N LEU A 135 3.20 0.83 8.79
CA LEU A 135 1.87 0.81 8.18
C LEU A 135 1.29 -0.61 8.17
N ALA A 136 0.12 -0.77 8.76
CA ALA A 136 -0.73 -1.93 8.55
C ALA A 136 -1.95 -1.46 7.74
N PHE A 137 -2.09 -1.92 6.50
CA PHE A 137 -3.26 -1.65 5.67
C PHE A 137 -4.04 -2.94 5.47
N ASN A 138 -5.33 -2.92 5.77
CA ASN A 138 -6.26 -4.00 5.47
C ASN A 138 -7.29 -3.46 4.49
N GLY A 139 -7.21 -3.91 3.26
CA GLY A 139 -8.08 -3.54 2.16
C GLY A 139 -9.53 -3.95 2.39
N GLY A 140 -10.41 -3.25 1.69
CA GLY A 140 -11.84 -3.40 1.78
C GLY A 140 -12.39 -4.58 0.99
N SER A 141 -13.71 -4.56 0.77
CA SER A 141 -14.34 -5.44 -0.21
C SER A 141 -14.77 -4.63 -1.43
N SER A 142 -14.48 -5.16 -2.63
CA SER A 142 -14.93 -4.61 -3.91
C SER A 142 -14.54 -3.14 -4.12
N SER A 143 -13.30 -2.79 -3.76
CA SER A 143 -12.75 -1.44 -3.82
C SER A 143 -11.38 -1.46 -4.48
N ASN A 144 -11.06 -0.47 -5.31
CA ASN A 144 -9.71 -0.35 -5.86
C ASN A 144 -8.88 0.54 -4.95
N ASP A 145 -8.01 -0.02 -4.15
CA ASP A 145 -7.19 0.69 -3.18
C ASP A 145 -5.82 1.05 -3.77
N LEU A 146 -5.26 2.18 -3.34
CA LEU A 146 -3.94 2.66 -3.76
C LEU A 146 -3.11 2.97 -2.52
N VAL A 147 -2.06 2.19 -2.27
CA VAL A 147 -1.28 2.30 -1.03
C VAL A 147 0.20 2.44 -1.33
N PHE A 148 0.80 3.49 -0.77
CA PHE A 148 2.25 3.67 -0.73
C PHE A 148 2.73 3.48 0.71
N ALA A 149 3.58 2.49 0.97
CA ALA A 149 4.02 2.13 2.32
C ALA A 149 4.90 3.18 3.02
N GLY A 150 5.67 3.96 2.26
CA GLY A 150 6.65 4.89 2.82
C GLY A 150 7.94 4.20 3.29
N SER A 151 8.51 4.63 4.41
CA SER A 151 9.88 4.28 4.83
C SER A 151 10.00 3.30 5.99
N GLY A 152 8.91 3.01 6.72
CA GLY A 152 8.92 2.03 7.81
C GLY A 152 8.44 0.64 7.39
N PHE A 153 8.28 -0.25 8.37
CA PHE A 153 7.72 -1.58 8.15
C PHE A 153 6.30 -1.48 7.60
N ALA A 154 5.97 -2.27 6.58
CA ALA A 154 4.62 -2.29 6.05
C ALA A 154 4.06 -3.71 5.94
N SER A 155 2.79 -3.86 6.28
CA SER A 155 1.96 -5.05 6.03
C SER A 155 0.70 -4.58 5.34
N MET A 156 0.50 -4.97 4.08
CA MET A 156 -0.59 -4.50 3.25
C MET A 156 -1.36 -5.70 2.71
N ASP A 157 -2.64 -5.79 3.04
CA ASP A 157 -3.57 -6.74 2.43
C ASP A 157 -4.46 -5.98 1.46
N GLY A 158 -4.53 -6.41 0.19
CA GLY A 158 -5.43 -5.81 -0.81
C GLY A 158 -6.91 -6.01 -0.47
N GLY A 159 -7.23 -6.96 0.40
CA GLY A 159 -8.61 -7.26 0.76
C GLY A 159 -9.29 -8.13 -0.29
N SER A 160 -10.62 -8.09 -0.29
CA SER A 160 -11.44 -9.01 -1.10
C SER A 160 -12.04 -8.31 -2.30
N GLY A 161 -11.39 -8.43 -3.45
CA GLY A 161 -11.82 -7.79 -4.70
C GLY A 161 -11.65 -6.27 -4.69
N GLY A 162 -11.59 -5.72 -5.88
CA GLY A 162 -10.74 -4.57 -6.17
C GLY A 162 -9.68 -4.91 -7.20
N ASN A 163 -9.25 -3.91 -7.98
CA ASN A 163 -7.96 -3.93 -8.64
C ASN A 163 -7.06 -3.01 -7.81
N ASP A 164 -6.25 -3.59 -6.94
CA ASP A 164 -5.49 -2.86 -5.95
C ASP A 164 -4.09 -2.52 -6.46
N THR A 165 -3.58 -1.37 -6.05
CA THR A 165 -2.21 -0.95 -6.31
C THR A 165 -1.46 -0.78 -5.01
N LEU A 166 -0.54 -1.71 -4.71
CA LEU A 166 0.21 -1.74 -3.47
C LEU A 166 1.71 -1.55 -3.74
N VAL A 167 2.26 -0.44 -3.26
CA VAL A 167 3.65 -0.03 -3.50
C VAL A 167 4.44 -0.13 -2.19
N GLY A 168 5.42 -1.04 -2.18
CA GLY A 168 6.29 -1.28 -1.06
C GLY A 168 7.24 -0.12 -0.74
N GLY A 169 7.73 -0.15 0.50
CA GLY A 169 8.50 0.93 1.09
C GLY A 169 10.02 0.76 1.02
N SER A 170 10.74 1.68 1.65
CA SER A 170 12.21 1.58 1.75
C SER A 170 12.71 0.61 2.81
N PHE A 171 11.80 -0.05 3.54
CA PHE A 171 12.11 -1.08 4.53
C PHE A 171 11.31 -2.36 4.25
N ALA A 172 11.27 -3.28 5.20
CA ALA A 172 10.59 -4.55 4.98
C ALA A 172 9.07 -4.35 4.78
N THR A 173 8.57 -4.85 3.65
CA THR A 173 7.17 -4.76 3.22
C THR A 173 6.64 -6.17 2.96
N PHE A 174 5.48 -6.50 3.55
CA PHE A 174 4.70 -7.68 3.22
C PHE A 174 3.44 -7.25 2.49
N ILE A 175 3.19 -7.84 1.33
CA ILE A 175 2.01 -7.58 0.50
C ILE A 175 1.25 -8.90 0.34
N ASN A 176 -0.01 -8.91 0.74
CA ASN A 176 -0.94 -10.00 0.52
C ASN A 176 -1.98 -9.58 -0.53
N LEU A 177 -2.03 -10.29 -1.65
CA LEU A 177 -3.04 -10.15 -2.70
C LEU A 177 -3.91 -11.41 -2.83
N SER A 178 -3.77 -12.38 -1.93
CA SER A 178 -4.49 -13.67 -2.00
C SER A 178 -6.02 -13.55 -1.87
N GLY A 179 -6.54 -12.42 -1.40
CA GLY A 179 -7.99 -12.14 -1.33
C GLY A 179 -8.60 -11.61 -2.63
N ALA A 180 -7.78 -11.21 -3.60
CA ALA A 180 -8.22 -10.52 -4.80
C ALA A 180 -8.30 -11.47 -6.01
N SER A 181 -9.46 -11.51 -6.65
CA SER A 181 -9.72 -12.33 -7.85
C SER A 181 -9.56 -11.52 -9.15
N GLN A 182 -8.78 -10.44 -9.12
CA GLN A 182 -8.80 -9.36 -10.09
C GLN A 182 -7.38 -8.90 -10.46
N ASP A 183 -7.30 -7.92 -11.37
CA ASP A 183 -6.03 -7.49 -11.96
C ASP A 183 -5.29 -6.49 -11.07
N ASP A 184 -4.60 -7.01 -10.05
CA ASP A 184 -3.82 -6.19 -9.11
C ASP A 184 -2.46 -5.78 -9.66
N PHE A 185 -1.91 -4.73 -9.06
CA PHE A 185 -0.58 -4.22 -9.34
C PHE A 185 0.21 -4.07 -8.05
N ALA A 186 1.34 -4.76 -7.93
CA ALA A 186 2.26 -4.57 -6.81
C ALA A 186 3.63 -4.12 -7.29
N VAL A 187 4.20 -3.16 -6.57
CA VAL A 187 5.57 -2.69 -6.81
C VAL A 187 6.41 -2.95 -5.57
N ALA A 188 7.49 -3.70 -5.71
CA ALA A 188 8.47 -3.88 -4.66
C ALA A 188 9.14 -2.56 -4.35
N GLY A 189 9.32 -2.24 -3.06
CA GLY A 189 10.02 -1.04 -2.65
C GLY A 189 11.54 -1.16 -2.76
N THR A 190 12.26 -0.21 -2.17
CA THR A 190 13.73 -0.26 -2.08
C THR A 190 14.23 -1.07 -0.89
N GLY A 191 13.33 -1.60 -0.05
CA GLY A 191 13.67 -2.53 1.01
C GLY A 191 13.55 -4.00 0.58
N ILE A 192 13.30 -4.87 1.56
CA ILE A 192 12.91 -6.26 1.33
C ILE A 192 11.39 -6.27 1.11
N THR A 193 10.93 -6.80 -0.01
CA THR A 193 9.50 -6.99 -0.26
C THR A 193 9.19 -8.47 -0.39
N VAL A 194 8.15 -8.92 0.31
CA VAL A 194 7.54 -10.24 0.13
C VAL A 194 6.13 -10.05 -0.37
N ILE A 195 5.79 -10.70 -1.48
CA ILE A 195 4.46 -10.62 -2.10
C ILE A 195 3.88 -12.04 -2.16
N ASP A 196 2.71 -12.22 -1.56
CA ASP A 196 1.92 -13.44 -1.69
C ASP A 196 0.66 -13.14 -2.50
N ALA A 197 0.65 -13.59 -3.74
CA ALA A 197 -0.51 -13.59 -4.62
C ALA A 197 -0.86 -15.04 -5.06
N SER A 198 -0.46 -16.04 -4.29
CA SER A 198 -0.59 -17.47 -4.66
C SER A 198 -2.02 -17.92 -4.94
N GLN A 199 -3.01 -17.21 -4.39
CA GLN A 199 -4.43 -17.52 -4.52
C GLN A 199 -5.13 -16.68 -5.60
N THR A 200 -4.43 -15.76 -6.27
CA THR A 200 -5.05 -14.97 -7.35
C THR A 200 -5.38 -15.86 -8.55
N THR A 201 -6.52 -15.58 -9.17
CA THR A 201 -6.98 -16.28 -10.38
C THR A 201 -7.13 -15.37 -11.58
N GLY A 202 -7.24 -14.05 -11.34
CA GLY A 202 -7.14 -13.01 -12.37
C GLY A 202 -5.69 -12.79 -12.76
N GLY A 203 -5.45 -11.95 -13.77
CA GLY A 203 -4.08 -11.56 -14.08
C GLY A 203 -3.49 -10.74 -12.93
N LEU A 204 -2.18 -10.68 -12.86
CA LEU A 204 -1.46 -9.89 -11.85
C LEU A 204 -0.28 -9.21 -12.52
N THR A 205 0.07 -8.01 -12.06
CA THR A 205 1.38 -7.44 -12.40
C THR A 205 2.20 -7.17 -11.15
N ILE A 206 3.37 -7.79 -11.06
CA ILE A 206 4.38 -7.50 -10.03
C ILE A 206 5.58 -6.82 -10.69
N SER A 207 5.98 -5.68 -10.17
CA SER A 207 7.14 -4.94 -10.65
C SER A 207 8.17 -4.71 -9.56
N THR A 208 9.44 -4.73 -9.93
CA THR A 208 10.54 -4.24 -9.09
C THR A 208 10.65 -2.71 -9.21
N ASN A 209 11.18 -2.02 -8.19
CA ASN A 209 11.42 -0.58 -8.29
C ASN A 209 12.70 -0.29 -9.10
N PRO A 210 12.61 0.30 -10.31
CA PRO A 210 13.78 0.52 -11.16
C PRO A 210 14.76 1.58 -10.60
N SER A 211 14.35 2.37 -9.61
CA SER A 211 15.12 3.49 -9.07
C SER A 211 15.84 3.18 -7.75
N GLY A 212 15.82 1.93 -7.26
CA GLY A 212 16.40 1.59 -5.96
C GLY A 212 17.00 0.20 -5.89
N VAL A 213 17.57 -0.11 -4.72
CA VAL A 213 18.25 -1.39 -4.46
C VAL A 213 17.38 -2.20 -3.50
N GLY A 214 16.43 -2.99 -4.04
CA GLY A 214 15.59 -3.87 -3.24
C GLY A 214 15.96 -5.36 -3.33
N VAL A 215 15.27 -6.15 -2.53
CA VAL A 215 15.15 -7.61 -2.68
C VAL A 215 13.67 -7.95 -2.76
N LEU A 216 13.31 -8.82 -3.71
CA LEU A 216 11.92 -9.26 -3.88
C LEU A 216 11.82 -10.78 -3.78
N SER A 217 10.87 -11.26 -2.99
CA SER A 217 10.33 -12.62 -3.08
C SER A 217 8.84 -12.54 -3.39
N ALA A 218 8.41 -13.15 -4.49
CA ALA A 218 7.04 -13.10 -4.94
C ALA A 218 6.53 -14.49 -5.33
N ILE A 219 5.26 -14.76 -5.00
CA ILE A 219 4.51 -15.91 -5.52
C ILE A 219 3.31 -15.34 -6.28
N MET A 220 3.24 -15.65 -7.57
CA MET A 220 2.11 -15.29 -8.44
C MET A 220 1.08 -16.43 -8.48
N GLY A 221 -0.07 -16.18 -9.09
CA GLY A 221 -1.27 -16.99 -8.94
C GLY A 221 -1.45 -18.00 -10.08
N SER A 222 -2.71 -18.27 -10.40
CA SER A 222 -3.08 -19.17 -11.50
C SER A 222 -3.47 -18.43 -12.78
N GLY A 223 -3.62 -17.10 -12.70
CA GLY A 223 -3.95 -16.23 -13.82
C GLY A 223 -2.81 -16.07 -14.80
N ALA A 224 -3.01 -15.27 -15.84
CA ALA A 224 -1.93 -14.91 -16.77
C ALA A 224 -1.23 -13.67 -16.22
N ASP A 225 -0.07 -13.88 -15.61
CA ASP A 225 0.58 -12.88 -14.77
C ASP A 225 1.75 -12.22 -15.51
N THR A 226 2.15 -11.03 -15.07
CA THR A 226 3.28 -10.29 -15.59
C THR A 226 4.23 -9.93 -14.46
N PHE A 227 5.48 -10.35 -14.59
CA PHE A 227 6.58 -9.91 -13.75
C PHE A 227 7.47 -8.93 -14.51
N VAL A 228 7.77 -7.79 -13.91
CA VAL A 228 8.69 -6.77 -14.44
C VAL A 228 9.93 -6.65 -13.53
N GLY A 229 11.04 -7.20 -14.01
CA GLY A 229 12.34 -7.24 -13.32
C GLY A 229 13.31 -6.11 -13.72
N GLY A 230 14.49 -6.13 -13.10
CA GLY A 230 15.59 -5.18 -13.35
C GLY A 230 15.81 -4.14 -12.25
N GLY A 231 14.91 -3.99 -11.28
CA GLY A 231 15.02 -2.97 -10.22
C GLY A 231 15.63 -3.44 -8.88
N THR A 232 16.17 -4.65 -8.81
CA THR A 232 16.58 -5.28 -7.54
C THR A 232 17.91 -5.99 -7.70
N THR A 233 18.63 -6.18 -6.58
CA THR A 233 19.88 -6.97 -6.64
C THR A 233 19.60 -8.46 -6.70
N HIS A 234 18.49 -8.89 -6.10
CA HIS A 234 18.06 -10.28 -6.06
C HIS A 234 16.54 -10.35 -6.10
N THR A 235 16.02 -11.15 -7.02
CA THR A 235 14.59 -11.46 -7.11
C THR A 235 14.38 -12.96 -7.14
N VAL A 236 13.39 -13.43 -6.39
CA VAL A 236 12.84 -14.78 -6.58
C VAL A 236 11.36 -14.63 -6.85
N VAL A 237 10.92 -15.05 -8.03
CA VAL A 237 9.51 -15.05 -8.41
C VAL A 237 9.07 -16.46 -8.78
N GLN A 238 7.94 -16.90 -8.23
CA GLN A 238 7.26 -18.10 -8.66
C GLN A 238 6.13 -17.72 -9.64
N GLY A 239 6.24 -18.23 -10.88
CA GLY A 239 5.36 -17.92 -12.00
C GLY A 239 3.89 -18.27 -11.77
N GLY A 240 3.64 -19.44 -11.20
CA GLY A 240 2.27 -19.96 -11.10
C GLY A 240 1.98 -20.97 -12.20
N SER A 241 0.70 -21.12 -12.56
CA SER A 241 0.25 -22.09 -13.59
C SER A 241 -0.18 -21.44 -14.92
N GLY A 242 -0.15 -20.11 -14.96
CA GLY A 242 -0.66 -19.24 -15.99
C GLY A 242 0.02 -19.37 -17.34
N ALA A 243 -0.23 -18.39 -18.20
CA ALA A 243 0.61 -18.10 -19.35
C ALA A 243 1.27 -16.76 -19.04
N ASP A 244 2.42 -16.82 -18.39
CA ASP A 244 2.99 -15.68 -17.68
C ASP A 244 4.01 -14.96 -18.55
N VAL A 245 4.27 -13.69 -18.24
CA VAL A 245 5.25 -12.85 -18.94
C VAL A 245 6.29 -12.36 -17.94
N PHE A 246 7.56 -12.65 -18.22
CA PHE A 246 8.71 -12.14 -17.47
C PHE A 246 9.46 -11.12 -18.32
N LEU A 247 9.33 -9.84 -17.99
CA LEU A 247 9.96 -8.73 -18.72
C LEU A 247 11.09 -8.11 -17.90
N PHE A 248 12.25 -7.89 -18.49
CA PHE A 248 13.38 -7.23 -17.82
C PHE A 248 13.72 -5.90 -18.49
N LEU A 249 13.84 -4.84 -17.68
CA LEU A 249 14.05 -3.46 -18.14
C LEU A 249 15.53 -3.06 -18.19
N SER A 250 15.89 -2.23 -19.17
CA SER A 250 17.27 -1.85 -19.50
C SER A 250 17.91 -0.80 -18.57
N ASN A 251 17.08 -0.08 -17.82
CA ASN A 251 17.48 0.98 -16.88
C ASN A 251 17.69 0.45 -15.45
N GLY A 252 17.68 -0.86 -15.30
CA GLY A 252 17.83 -1.57 -14.04
C GLY A 252 19.24 -1.61 -13.48
N LEU A 253 19.35 -2.04 -12.23
CA LEU A 253 20.64 -2.44 -11.65
C LEU A 253 20.90 -3.92 -11.98
N PRO A 254 22.13 -4.31 -12.35
CA PRO A 254 22.44 -5.70 -12.60
C PRO A 254 22.17 -6.55 -11.35
N GLY A 255 21.39 -7.61 -11.51
CA GLY A 255 20.94 -8.45 -10.41
C GLY A 255 21.05 -9.95 -10.71
N ALA A 256 20.82 -10.75 -9.67
CA ALA A 256 20.67 -12.19 -9.78
C ALA A 256 19.21 -12.57 -9.52
N ASP A 257 18.48 -12.87 -10.59
CA ASP A 257 17.06 -13.18 -10.55
C ASP A 257 16.83 -14.68 -10.75
N THR A 258 15.86 -15.22 -10.03
CA THR A 258 15.43 -16.62 -10.13
C THR A 258 13.94 -16.67 -10.42
N ILE A 259 13.58 -17.35 -11.49
CA ILE A 259 12.20 -17.65 -11.86
C ILE A 259 11.94 -19.13 -11.56
N LEU A 260 10.94 -19.39 -10.73
CA LEU A 260 10.45 -20.73 -10.41
C LEU A 260 9.17 -21.01 -11.20
N GLY A 261 8.96 -22.25 -11.64
CA GLY A 261 7.72 -22.64 -12.31
C GLY A 261 7.59 -22.21 -13.77
N PHE A 262 8.68 -21.77 -14.40
CA PHE A 262 8.69 -21.43 -15.82
C PHE A 262 8.33 -22.66 -16.68
N SER A 263 7.44 -22.47 -17.64
CA SER A 263 6.83 -23.50 -18.47
C SER A 263 6.77 -23.08 -19.94
N ALA A 264 6.35 -24.01 -20.81
CA ALA A 264 6.22 -23.73 -22.25
C ALA A 264 5.09 -22.75 -22.61
N LYS A 265 4.24 -22.36 -21.66
CA LYS A 265 3.20 -21.34 -21.87
C LYS A 265 3.72 -19.92 -21.64
N ASP A 266 4.84 -19.82 -20.93
CA ASP A 266 5.35 -18.56 -20.43
C ASP A 266 6.26 -17.91 -21.46
N ASN A 267 6.38 -16.60 -21.37
CA ASN A 267 7.26 -15.81 -22.23
C ASN A 267 8.24 -15.03 -21.38
N ILE A 268 9.47 -14.95 -21.86
CA ILE A 268 10.50 -14.09 -21.29
C ILE A 268 10.95 -13.08 -22.35
N GLY A 269 11.03 -11.81 -21.96
CA GLY A 269 11.35 -10.69 -22.84
C GLY A 269 12.32 -9.71 -22.20
N PHE A 270 13.05 -9.00 -23.06
CA PHE A 270 14.06 -8.02 -22.66
C PHE A 270 13.78 -6.71 -23.37
N GLU A 271 13.85 -5.59 -22.66
CA GLU A 271 13.72 -4.27 -23.27
C GLU A 271 14.81 -4.01 -24.33
N PRO A 272 14.52 -3.16 -25.35
CA PRO A 272 15.52 -2.74 -26.31
C PRO A 272 16.80 -2.21 -25.64
N GLY A 273 17.94 -2.81 -25.97
CA GLY A 273 19.25 -2.49 -25.38
C GLY A 273 19.78 -3.55 -24.41
N LEU A 274 18.91 -4.39 -23.86
CA LEU A 274 19.33 -5.62 -23.18
C LEU A 274 19.42 -6.76 -24.19
N THR A 275 20.60 -7.36 -24.28
CA THR A 275 20.87 -8.49 -25.18
C THR A 275 21.41 -9.67 -24.39
N ILE A 276 21.18 -10.89 -24.90
CA ILE A 276 21.74 -12.09 -24.30
C ILE A 276 23.24 -12.13 -24.61
N LYS A 277 24.06 -12.08 -23.56
CA LYS A 277 25.51 -12.21 -23.63
C LYS A 277 25.96 -13.67 -23.59
N GLY A 278 25.20 -14.53 -22.89
CA GLY A 278 25.47 -15.95 -22.80
C GLY A 278 24.32 -16.71 -22.15
N GLU A 279 24.29 -18.01 -22.38
CA GLU A 279 23.27 -18.92 -21.86
C GLU A 279 23.91 -20.28 -21.58
N ALA A 280 23.62 -20.86 -20.41
CA ALA A 280 24.16 -22.15 -19.98
C ALA A 280 23.21 -22.86 -19.02
N VAL A 281 23.07 -24.18 -19.21
CA VAL A 281 22.36 -25.02 -18.24
C VAL A 281 23.26 -25.30 -17.05
N GLY A 282 22.91 -24.72 -15.90
CA GLY A 282 23.57 -24.92 -14.62
C GLY A 282 22.96 -26.07 -13.81
N THR A 283 23.39 -26.20 -12.56
CA THR A 283 22.87 -27.25 -11.65
C THR A 283 21.44 -26.99 -11.16
N MET A 284 21.00 -25.73 -11.18
CA MET A 284 19.68 -25.31 -10.69
C MET A 284 18.67 -25.04 -11.82
N GLY A 285 19.12 -25.03 -13.09
CA GLY A 285 18.30 -24.75 -14.26
C GLY A 285 19.05 -24.02 -15.36
N ASP A 286 18.32 -23.42 -16.31
CA ASP A 286 18.87 -22.61 -17.40
C ASP A 286 19.26 -21.23 -16.89
N VAL A 287 20.47 -20.77 -17.21
CA VAL A 287 21.03 -19.51 -16.75
C VAL A 287 21.32 -18.60 -17.93
N ILE A 288 20.55 -17.52 -18.03
CA ILE A 288 20.67 -16.49 -19.04
C ILE A 288 21.47 -15.33 -18.45
N THR A 289 22.54 -14.91 -19.12
CA THR A 289 23.34 -13.74 -18.76
C THR A 289 23.09 -12.63 -19.79
N LEU A 290 22.67 -11.46 -19.31
CA LEU A 290 22.39 -10.29 -20.14
C LEU A 290 23.64 -9.40 -20.30
N SER A 291 23.57 -8.46 -21.25
CA SER A 291 24.67 -7.56 -21.61
C SER A 291 25.07 -6.57 -20.51
N ASP A 292 24.15 -6.24 -19.61
CA ASP A 292 24.38 -5.41 -18.41
C ASP A 292 25.01 -6.19 -17.24
N GLY A 293 25.10 -7.51 -17.35
CA GLY A 293 25.60 -8.40 -16.30
C GLY A 293 24.52 -9.04 -15.43
N THR A 294 23.24 -8.73 -15.65
CA THR A 294 22.12 -9.41 -15.00
C THR A 294 22.14 -10.90 -15.33
N THR A 295 21.90 -11.74 -14.33
CA THR A 295 21.76 -13.19 -14.49
C THR A 295 20.37 -13.63 -14.11
N ILE A 296 19.70 -14.36 -15.00
CA ILE A 296 18.36 -14.88 -14.80
C ILE A 296 18.46 -16.41 -14.79
N THR A 297 18.07 -17.03 -13.69
CA THR A 297 18.01 -18.50 -13.56
C THR A 297 16.57 -18.96 -13.68
N LEU A 298 16.27 -19.76 -14.70
CA LEU A 298 15.00 -20.45 -14.87
C LEU A 298 15.09 -21.82 -14.18
N SER A 299 14.62 -21.88 -12.94
CA SER A 299 14.86 -23.06 -12.11
C SER A 299 14.10 -24.27 -12.63
N GLY A 300 14.80 -25.41 -12.71
CA GLY A 300 14.24 -26.67 -13.19
C GLY A 300 14.14 -26.80 -14.72
N VAL A 301 14.49 -25.76 -15.48
CA VAL A 301 14.63 -25.85 -16.95
C VAL A 301 15.99 -26.49 -17.28
N ASP A 302 15.98 -27.62 -17.95
CA ASP A 302 17.17 -28.49 -18.16
C ASP A 302 17.83 -28.33 -19.54
N HIS A 303 17.36 -27.37 -20.32
CA HIS A 303 17.83 -27.04 -21.67
C HIS A 303 17.89 -25.53 -21.84
N LYS A 304 18.52 -25.08 -22.92
CA LYS A 304 18.61 -23.67 -23.28
C LYS A 304 17.36 -23.22 -24.01
N LEU A 305 16.89 -22.01 -23.75
CA LEU A 305 15.75 -21.39 -24.44
C LEU A 305 16.13 -20.66 -25.73
N PHE A 306 17.34 -20.07 -25.81
CA PHE A 306 17.72 -19.14 -26.88
C PHE A 306 18.82 -19.63 -27.82
N SER A 307 19.36 -20.83 -27.61
CA SER A 307 20.48 -21.40 -28.38
C SER A 307 20.09 -22.26 -29.57
#